data_AF-A0A4S8IIU0-F1
#
_entry.id   AF-A0A4S8IIU0-F1
#
_cell.length_a   1.000
_cell.length_b   1.000
_cell.length_c   1.000
_cell.angle_alpha   90.00
_cell.angle_beta   90.00
_cell.angle_gamma   90.00
#
_symmetry.space_group_name_H-M   'P 1'
#
loop_
_entity.id
_entity.type
_entity.pdbx_description
1 polymer ?
#
loop_
_entity_poly.entity_id
_entity_poly.type
_entity_poly.pdbx_seq_one_letter_code
_entity_poly.pdbx_strand_id
1 'polypeptide(L)'
;MEEKHLLLLFISLSLLAGAAMAKSTIEPCTGTDACPALLGYTLYADLKVAEVAALFQIDPVALLAANAIDIAVPDAENHILPAGLFLRVPASCSCSGGIRRSISTSYTVRPADTLGSIAGSVYAGLTSPDQIREANDIPDPADLDAGSTLVIPLPCSCFNSTDNFLPAIYLSYVVQQGDSVSAIAARYATTVTDIMTVNAMGSPSIRPGDILAVPLPACASMFPNSASDYGMVVANGTYAITASHCVQCSCGPGNLNLYCTPASLAVSCSSMQCSNSNLMLGNFTSQQTSAGCSVTSCNYGGFVNGSIVTRLTTSLQPQCPGKHQFPPVIAPPTTVLHDSFLAPSPSPAQAGGTVTNPRSSVPGTFGLPGVSPSSGPAGSISEASIVSPFCSCASMFPNSASDYGMVVANGTYAITASHCVQCSCGPGNLNLYCTPASLAVSCSSMQCSNSNLMLGNFTSQQTSAGCSVTSCNYGGFVNGSIVTRLTTSLQPQCPGKHQFPPVIAPPTTVLHDSFLAPSPSPAQAGGTVTNPRSSVPGTFGLPGVSPSSGPAGSISEASIVSPFCCILCLFAFSLVHFNFLY
;
A
#
# COMPACT_ATOMS: atom_id res chain seq x y z
N MET A 1 -28.12 -34.33 -36.15
CA MET A 1 -27.68 -34.05 -34.77
C MET A 1 -26.25 -33.53 -34.73
N GLU A 2 -25.34 -34.04 -35.57
CA GLU A 2 -23.91 -33.69 -35.61
C GLU A 2 -23.57 -32.20 -35.56
N GLU A 3 -24.28 -31.35 -36.32
CA GLU A 3 -23.95 -29.92 -36.42
C GLU A 3 -23.93 -29.18 -35.05
N LYS A 4 -24.81 -29.56 -34.12
CA LYS A 4 -24.79 -29.02 -32.75
C LYS A 4 -23.63 -29.55 -31.90
N HIS A 5 -23.15 -30.77 -32.15
CA HIS A 5 -21.95 -31.28 -31.49
C HIS A 5 -20.69 -30.63 -32.05
N LEU A 6 -20.60 -30.36 -33.35
CA LEU A 6 -19.45 -29.66 -33.93
C LEU A 6 -19.31 -28.23 -33.37
N LEU A 7 -20.43 -27.51 -33.22
CA LEU A 7 -20.43 -26.18 -32.61
C LEU A 7 -20.03 -26.22 -31.11
N LEU A 8 -20.55 -27.18 -30.34
CA LEU A 8 -20.16 -27.39 -28.94
C LEU A 8 -18.68 -27.77 -28.81
N LEU A 9 -18.16 -28.60 -29.73
CA LEU A 9 -16.75 -28.97 -29.75
C LEU A 9 -15.87 -27.73 -30.00
N PHE A 10 -16.21 -26.90 -30.99
CA PHE A 10 -15.52 -25.63 -31.26
C PHE A 10 -15.56 -24.67 -30.06
N ILE A 11 -16.70 -24.56 -29.36
CA ILE A 11 -16.82 -23.74 -28.14
C ILE A 11 -15.91 -24.28 -27.03
N SER A 12 -15.91 -25.60 -26.79
CA SER A 12 -14.98 -26.21 -25.81
C SER A 12 -13.50 -26.05 -26.20
N LEU A 13 -13.18 -26.12 -27.49
CA LEU A 13 -11.81 -25.97 -27.98
C LEU A 13 -11.32 -24.51 -27.91
N SER A 14 -12.22 -23.54 -28.11
CA SER A 14 -11.91 -22.12 -27.86
C SER A 14 -11.80 -21.77 -26.38
N LEU A 15 -12.49 -22.49 -25.49
CA LEU A 15 -12.29 -22.41 -24.03
C LEU A 15 -10.94 -23.01 -23.60
N LEU A 16 -10.43 -24.02 -24.30
CA LEU A 16 -9.08 -24.56 -24.07
C LEU A 16 -7.95 -23.68 -24.67
N ALA A 17 -8.26 -22.80 -25.62
CA ALA A 17 -7.26 -21.94 -26.29
C ALA A 17 -6.72 -20.78 -25.42
N GLY A 18 -7.17 -20.65 -24.17
CA GLY A 18 -6.84 -19.54 -23.26
C GLY A 18 -5.75 -19.80 -22.22
N ALA A 19 -5.27 -21.03 -22.05
CA ALA A 19 -4.26 -21.40 -21.03
C ALA A 19 -2.83 -20.99 -21.44
N ALA A 20 -2.62 -19.71 -21.71
CA ALA A 20 -1.31 -19.14 -21.96
C ALA A 20 -0.48 -19.18 -20.67
N MET A 21 0.55 -20.04 -20.62
CA MET A 21 1.47 -20.07 -19.47
C MET A 21 2.12 -18.69 -19.28
N ALA A 22 1.95 -18.15 -18.07
CA ALA A 22 2.61 -16.93 -17.61
C ALA A 22 4.14 -17.11 -17.67
N LYS A 23 4.83 -16.16 -18.30
CA LYS A 23 6.29 -16.10 -18.26
C LYS A 23 6.71 -15.51 -16.91
N SER A 24 7.35 -16.31 -16.06
CA SER A 24 8.11 -15.81 -14.91
C SER A 24 9.60 -15.75 -15.26
N THR A 25 10.29 -14.74 -14.76
CA THR A 25 11.76 -14.75 -14.69
C THR A 25 12.23 -15.71 -13.60
N ILE A 26 13.39 -16.33 -13.83
CA ILE A 26 13.99 -17.38 -12.99
C ILE A 26 15.48 -17.05 -12.83
N GLU A 27 15.91 -16.68 -11.63
CA GLU A 27 17.34 -16.54 -11.30
C GLU A 27 17.86 -17.90 -10.76
N PRO A 28 18.79 -18.58 -11.47
CA PRO A 28 19.41 -19.81 -10.97
C PRO A 28 20.45 -19.49 -9.90
N CYS A 29 20.61 -20.37 -8.90
CA CYS A 29 21.49 -20.15 -7.76
C CYS A 29 22.12 -21.46 -7.25
N THR A 30 23.28 -21.34 -6.60
CA THR A 30 24.10 -22.49 -6.14
C THR A 30 24.66 -22.32 -4.71
N GLY A 31 24.30 -21.24 -4.01
CA GLY A 31 24.73 -20.92 -2.64
C GLY A 31 23.55 -20.78 -1.69
N THR A 32 23.81 -20.81 -0.37
CA THR A 32 22.78 -20.70 0.68
C THR A 32 22.41 -19.24 1.03
N ASP A 33 22.94 -18.27 0.30
CA ASP A 33 22.81 -16.84 0.60
C ASP A 33 21.35 -16.37 0.48
N ALA A 34 20.96 -15.39 1.29
CA ALA A 34 19.67 -14.70 1.18
C ALA A 34 19.89 -13.25 0.74
N CYS A 35 18.92 -12.69 -0.01
CA CYS A 35 18.95 -11.32 -0.49
C CYS A 35 17.56 -10.65 -0.38
N PRO A 36 17.49 -9.32 -0.20
CA PRO A 36 16.23 -8.60 -0.16
C PRO A 36 15.65 -8.43 -1.57
N ALA A 37 14.33 -8.60 -1.68
CA ALA A 37 13.56 -8.27 -2.87
C ALA A 37 12.19 -7.71 -2.49
N LEU A 38 11.41 -7.32 -3.51
CA LEU A 38 10.02 -6.87 -3.36
C LEU A 38 9.10 -7.75 -4.20
N LEU A 39 7.89 -7.97 -3.72
CA LEU A 39 6.78 -8.56 -4.48
C LEU A 39 5.75 -7.48 -4.78
N GLY A 40 5.24 -7.45 -6.01
CA GLY A 40 4.16 -6.57 -6.43
C GLY A 40 2.81 -7.26 -6.21
N TYR A 41 2.15 -6.94 -5.10
CA TYR A 41 0.90 -7.57 -4.68
C TYR A 41 -0.27 -6.60 -4.81
N THR A 42 -1.41 -7.08 -5.30
CA THR A 42 -2.65 -6.29 -5.40
C THR A 42 -3.69 -6.87 -4.45
N LEU A 43 -4.28 -6.04 -3.58
CA LEU A 43 -5.24 -6.51 -2.58
C LEU A 43 -6.52 -7.09 -3.23
N TYR A 44 -6.86 -8.33 -2.88
CA TYR A 44 -8.08 -9.00 -3.36
C TYR A 44 -9.36 -8.58 -2.64
N ALA A 45 -9.23 -7.95 -1.47
CA ALA A 45 -10.30 -7.47 -0.61
C ALA A 45 -9.80 -6.31 0.26
N ASP A 46 -10.70 -5.61 0.94
CA ASP A 46 -10.34 -4.64 1.97
C ASP A 46 -9.71 -5.39 3.16
N LEU A 47 -8.46 -5.07 3.50
CA LEU A 47 -7.67 -5.80 4.51
C LEU A 47 -6.87 -4.83 5.38
N LYS A 48 -6.67 -5.16 6.65
CA LYS A 48 -5.79 -4.39 7.54
C LYS A 48 -4.32 -4.53 7.14
N VAL A 49 -3.51 -3.50 7.42
CA VAL A 49 -2.04 -3.58 7.28
C VAL A 49 -1.47 -4.81 8.01
N ALA A 50 -1.92 -5.10 9.23
CA ALA A 50 -1.51 -6.29 9.99
C ALA A 50 -1.96 -7.62 9.35
N GLU A 51 -3.11 -7.66 8.66
CA GLU A 51 -3.61 -8.87 7.97
C GLU A 51 -2.80 -9.14 6.70
N VAL A 52 -2.43 -8.09 5.96
CA VAL A 52 -1.53 -8.19 4.80
C VAL A 52 -0.12 -8.59 5.24
N ALA A 53 0.39 -8.01 6.34
CA ALA A 53 1.70 -8.37 6.90
C ALA A 53 1.74 -9.85 7.35
N ALA A 54 0.69 -10.32 8.04
CA ALA A 54 0.54 -11.72 8.43
C ALA A 54 0.42 -12.67 7.23
N LEU A 55 -0.28 -12.26 6.15
CA LEU A 55 -0.42 -13.06 4.93
C LEU A 55 0.94 -13.41 4.28
N PHE A 56 1.94 -12.54 4.39
CA PHE A 56 3.30 -12.78 3.87
C PHE A 56 4.31 -13.23 4.92
N GLN A 57 3.93 -13.25 6.20
CA GLN A 57 4.81 -13.47 7.36
C GLN A 57 5.92 -12.42 7.50
N ILE A 58 5.54 -11.14 7.43
CA ILE A 58 6.43 -9.98 7.55
C ILE A 58 6.01 -8.99 8.64
N ASP A 59 6.89 -8.04 8.96
CA ASP A 59 6.61 -6.94 9.89
C ASP A 59 5.69 -5.86 9.26
N PRO A 60 4.63 -5.39 9.96
CA PRO A 60 3.75 -4.33 9.46
C PRO A 60 4.47 -3.01 9.15
N VAL A 61 5.47 -2.63 9.94
CA VAL A 61 6.21 -1.37 9.74
C VAL A 61 7.07 -1.44 8.48
N ALA A 62 7.69 -2.59 8.21
CA ALA A 62 8.42 -2.86 6.97
C ALA A 62 7.51 -2.81 5.72
N LEU A 63 6.27 -3.31 5.81
CA LEU A 63 5.28 -3.19 4.74
C LEU A 63 4.92 -1.73 4.44
N LEU A 64 4.68 -0.91 5.47
CA LEU A 64 4.40 0.52 5.32
C LEU A 64 5.60 1.28 4.75
N ALA A 65 6.80 1.02 5.26
CA ALA A 65 8.04 1.66 4.85
C ALA A 65 8.40 1.40 3.37
N ALA A 66 8.22 0.16 2.90
CA ALA A 66 8.42 -0.23 1.50
C ALA A 66 7.46 0.46 0.51
N ASN A 67 6.35 1.00 1.00
CA ASN A 67 5.36 1.77 0.24
C ASN A 67 5.40 3.28 0.54
N ALA A 68 6.38 3.74 1.31
CA ALA A 68 6.51 5.12 1.79
C ALA A 68 5.28 5.66 2.55
N ILE A 69 4.47 4.77 3.14
CA ILE A 69 3.30 5.16 3.94
C ILE A 69 3.77 5.66 5.31
N ASP A 70 3.12 6.69 5.86
CA ASP A 70 3.52 7.27 7.15
C ASP A 70 3.20 6.35 8.35
N ILE A 71 4.26 5.99 9.08
CA ILE A 71 4.24 5.16 10.31
C ILE A 71 3.99 5.97 11.58
N ALA A 72 3.96 7.31 11.51
CA ALA A 72 3.64 8.17 12.65
C ALA A 72 2.13 8.29 12.91
N VAL A 73 1.29 7.75 12.01
CA VAL A 73 -0.16 7.71 12.16
C VAL A 73 -0.54 6.74 13.29
N PRO A 74 -1.35 7.14 14.29
CA PRO A 74 -1.78 6.24 15.34
C PRO A 74 -2.63 5.08 14.78
N ASP A 75 -2.41 3.88 15.29
CA ASP A 75 -3.12 2.65 14.90
C ASP A 75 -2.93 2.23 13.42
N ALA A 76 -1.81 2.62 12.80
CA ALA A 76 -1.48 2.29 11.41
C ALA A 76 -1.54 0.79 11.07
N GLU A 77 -1.27 -0.11 12.04
CA GLU A 77 -1.36 -1.56 11.87
C GLU A 77 -2.80 -2.06 11.65
N ASN A 78 -3.80 -1.41 12.27
CA ASN A 78 -5.22 -1.74 12.09
C ASN A 78 -5.89 -0.93 10.97
N HIS A 79 -5.17 -0.04 10.30
CA HIS A 79 -5.69 0.72 9.18
C HIS A 79 -6.12 -0.22 8.04
N ILE A 80 -7.33 -0.01 7.50
CA ILE A 80 -7.89 -0.83 6.43
C ILE A 80 -7.42 -0.27 5.08
N LEU A 81 -6.69 -1.07 4.33
CA LEU A 81 -6.27 -0.78 2.96
C LEU A 81 -7.35 -1.31 1.98
N PRO A 82 -7.74 -0.53 0.96
CA PRO A 82 -8.84 -0.88 0.06
C PRO A 82 -8.45 -1.92 -1.00
N ALA A 83 -9.43 -2.75 -1.38
CA ALA A 83 -9.31 -3.71 -2.48
C ALA A 83 -8.82 -3.05 -3.79
N GLY A 84 -7.94 -3.74 -4.53
CA GLY A 84 -7.31 -3.22 -5.74
C GLY A 84 -6.10 -2.32 -5.51
N LEU A 85 -5.74 -2.00 -4.26
CA LEU A 85 -4.50 -1.28 -3.97
C LEU A 85 -3.28 -2.16 -4.31
N PHE A 86 -2.33 -1.60 -5.07
CA PHE A 86 -1.04 -2.22 -5.32
C PHE A 86 -0.03 -1.86 -4.22
N LEU A 87 0.65 -2.88 -3.69
CA LEU A 87 1.62 -2.80 -2.62
C LEU A 87 2.95 -3.47 -3.02
N ARG A 88 4.06 -2.84 -2.63
CA ARG A 88 5.40 -3.44 -2.61
C ARG A 88 5.57 -4.17 -1.29
N VAL A 89 5.61 -5.50 -1.32
CA VAL A 89 5.76 -6.36 -0.14
C VAL A 89 7.22 -6.81 -0.02
N PRO A 90 7.93 -6.51 1.08
CA PRO A 90 9.28 -7.05 1.33
C PRO A 90 9.30 -8.58 1.32
N ALA A 91 10.30 -9.16 0.66
CA ALA A 91 10.52 -10.61 0.66
C ALA A 91 12.00 -10.96 0.82
N SER A 92 12.28 -12.08 1.49
CA SER A 92 13.61 -12.67 1.60
C SER A 92 13.77 -13.77 0.56
N CYS A 93 14.72 -13.61 -0.36
CA CYS A 93 14.98 -14.56 -1.44
C CYS A 93 16.13 -15.48 -1.09
N SER A 94 15.82 -16.69 -0.61
CA SER A 94 16.80 -17.77 -0.48
C SER A 94 16.99 -18.50 -1.81
N CYS A 95 18.01 -19.36 -1.87
CA CYS A 95 18.11 -20.36 -2.92
C CYS A 95 17.36 -21.63 -2.49
N SER A 96 16.42 -22.11 -3.31
CA SER A 96 15.70 -23.36 -3.08
C SER A 96 15.49 -24.11 -4.39
N GLY A 97 15.82 -25.41 -4.42
CA GLY A 97 15.77 -26.21 -5.65
C GLY A 97 16.67 -25.70 -6.79
N GLY A 98 17.73 -24.94 -6.47
CA GLY A 98 18.62 -24.31 -7.46
C GLY A 98 18.07 -23.02 -8.10
N ILE A 99 16.95 -22.49 -7.59
CA ILE A 99 16.28 -21.27 -8.08
C ILE A 99 16.04 -20.29 -6.93
N ARG A 100 16.15 -18.98 -7.17
CA ARG A 100 15.70 -17.96 -6.21
C ARG A 100 14.19 -17.99 -6.03
N ARG A 101 13.74 -18.20 -4.79
CA ARG A 101 12.32 -18.11 -4.39
C ARG A 101 12.26 -17.62 -2.94
N SER A 102 11.14 -17.00 -2.56
CA SER A 102 10.81 -16.83 -1.15
C SER A 102 9.93 -17.99 -0.70
N ILE A 103 10.29 -18.59 0.44
CA ILE A 103 9.62 -19.76 1.05
C ILE A 103 9.30 -19.54 2.53
N SER A 104 9.41 -18.29 3.01
CA SER A 104 9.04 -17.90 4.39
C SER A 104 7.53 -17.73 4.57
N THR A 105 6.78 -17.53 3.49
CA THR A 105 5.33 -17.35 3.52
C THR A 105 4.61 -18.69 3.60
N SER A 106 3.68 -18.79 4.54
CA SER A 106 2.82 -19.96 4.73
C SER A 106 1.35 -19.58 4.90
N TYR A 107 0.46 -20.46 4.47
CA TYR A 107 -0.98 -20.22 4.40
C TYR A 107 -1.76 -21.41 4.97
N THR A 108 -2.66 -21.15 5.92
CA THR A 108 -3.58 -22.17 6.45
C THR A 108 -4.84 -22.24 5.61
N VAL A 109 -5.10 -23.41 5.02
CA VAL A 109 -6.22 -23.68 4.11
C VAL A 109 -7.55 -23.46 4.82
N ARG A 110 -8.44 -22.65 4.23
CA ARG A 110 -9.80 -22.42 4.72
C ARG A 110 -10.79 -23.38 4.03
N PRO A 111 -11.98 -23.64 4.61
CA PRO A 111 -13.01 -24.44 3.95
C PRO A 111 -13.36 -23.89 2.55
N ALA A 112 -13.39 -24.78 1.55
CA ALA A 112 -13.60 -24.47 0.14
C ALA A 112 -12.50 -23.63 -0.56
N ASP A 113 -11.32 -23.46 0.04
CA ASP A 113 -10.13 -23.07 -0.73
C ASP A 113 -9.72 -24.17 -1.71
N THR A 114 -9.03 -23.76 -2.77
CA THR A 114 -8.38 -24.63 -3.76
C THR A 114 -7.00 -24.07 -4.07
N LEU A 115 -6.08 -24.88 -4.59
CA LEU A 115 -4.78 -24.38 -5.07
C LEU A 115 -4.96 -23.26 -6.12
N GLY A 116 -6.04 -23.31 -6.92
CA GLY A 116 -6.46 -22.26 -7.86
C GLY A 116 -6.83 -20.93 -7.19
N SER A 117 -7.72 -20.95 -6.19
CA SER A 117 -8.16 -19.73 -5.48
C SER A 117 -7.07 -19.14 -4.60
N ILE A 118 -6.22 -19.97 -3.98
CA ILE A 118 -5.07 -19.52 -3.21
C ILE A 118 -4.08 -18.80 -4.13
N ALA A 119 -3.65 -19.44 -5.22
CA ALA A 119 -2.70 -18.87 -6.17
C ALA A 119 -3.23 -17.59 -6.87
N GLY A 120 -4.41 -17.69 -7.50
CA GLY A 120 -4.95 -16.65 -8.36
C GLY A 120 -5.64 -15.51 -7.61
N SER A 121 -6.37 -15.80 -6.53
CA SER A 121 -7.13 -14.79 -5.78
C SER A 121 -6.40 -14.31 -4.54
N VAL A 122 -5.98 -15.20 -3.64
CA VAL A 122 -5.36 -14.79 -2.36
C VAL A 122 -3.97 -14.17 -2.57
N TYR A 123 -3.14 -14.77 -3.43
CA TYR A 123 -1.81 -14.26 -3.77
C TYR A 123 -1.74 -13.48 -5.10
N ALA A 124 -2.89 -13.06 -5.63
CA ALA A 124 -3.01 -12.21 -6.82
C ALA A 124 -2.22 -12.68 -8.07
N GLY A 125 -2.02 -13.99 -8.24
CA GLY A 125 -1.26 -14.56 -9.35
C GLY A 125 0.27 -14.51 -9.19
N LEU A 126 0.79 -14.16 -8.01
CA LEU A 126 2.24 -14.23 -7.73
C LEU A 126 2.80 -15.65 -7.81
N THR A 127 1.98 -16.69 -7.63
CA THR A 127 2.38 -18.11 -7.71
C THR A 127 1.35 -18.90 -8.50
N SER A 128 1.67 -20.12 -8.93
CA SER A 128 0.73 -21.01 -9.65
C SER A 128 0.25 -22.19 -8.79
N PRO A 129 -0.90 -22.82 -9.11
CA PRO A 129 -1.38 -24.01 -8.41
C PRO A 129 -0.38 -25.18 -8.46
N ASP A 130 0.31 -25.34 -9.59
CA ASP A 130 1.37 -26.33 -9.78
C ASP A 130 2.58 -26.05 -8.88
N GLN A 131 3.01 -24.79 -8.76
CA GLN A 131 4.10 -24.40 -7.87
C GLN A 131 3.76 -24.66 -6.40
N ILE A 132 2.53 -24.35 -5.95
CA ILE A 132 2.10 -24.68 -4.59
C ILE A 132 2.07 -26.21 -4.40
N ARG A 133 1.53 -26.98 -5.35
CA ARG A 133 1.52 -28.45 -5.29
C ARG A 133 2.93 -29.02 -5.15
N GLU A 134 3.86 -28.59 -6.00
CA GLU A 134 5.26 -29.02 -6.03
C GLU A 134 6.03 -28.64 -4.75
N ALA A 135 5.76 -27.48 -4.15
CA ALA A 135 6.44 -27.04 -2.93
C ALA A 135 5.91 -27.68 -1.64
N ASN A 136 4.86 -28.51 -1.72
CA ASN A 136 4.23 -29.18 -0.58
C ASN A 136 4.06 -30.71 -0.78
N ASP A 137 4.70 -31.27 -1.82
CA ASP A 137 4.62 -32.70 -2.19
C ASP A 137 3.19 -33.26 -2.32
N ILE A 138 2.21 -32.42 -2.71
CA ILE A 138 0.79 -32.81 -2.80
C ILE A 138 0.56 -33.69 -4.05
N PRO A 139 0.06 -34.94 -3.91
CA PRO A 139 -0.11 -35.85 -5.06
C PRO A 139 -1.35 -35.54 -5.90
N ASP A 140 -2.50 -35.27 -5.28
CA ASP A 140 -3.75 -34.89 -5.94
C ASP A 140 -4.23 -33.52 -5.41
N PRO A 141 -4.52 -32.52 -6.27
CA PRO A 141 -5.14 -31.26 -5.86
C PRO A 141 -6.49 -31.38 -5.13
N ALA A 142 -7.14 -32.56 -5.17
CA ALA A 142 -8.36 -32.86 -4.41
C ALA A 142 -8.11 -33.18 -2.93
N ASP A 143 -6.91 -33.60 -2.53
CA ASP A 143 -6.55 -33.99 -1.16
C ASP A 143 -6.28 -32.77 -0.23
N LEU A 144 -6.92 -31.62 -0.51
CA LEU A 144 -6.62 -30.36 0.17
C LEU A 144 -7.45 -30.15 1.44
N ASP A 145 -7.03 -30.78 2.53
CA ASP A 145 -7.68 -30.68 3.84
C ASP A 145 -7.69 -29.25 4.42
N ALA A 146 -8.86 -28.80 4.88
CA ALA A 146 -9.00 -27.52 5.58
C ALA A 146 -8.30 -27.55 6.95
N GLY A 147 -7.56 -26.49 7.26
CA GLY A 147 -6.69 -26.41 8.45
C GLY A 147 -5.27 -26.95 8.23
N SER A 148 -4.97 -27.56 7.08
CA SER A 148 -3.58 -27.81 6.67
C SER A 148 -2.85 -26.49 6.42
N THR A 149 -1.52 -26.48 6.58
CA THR A 149 -0.68 -25.30 6.35
C THR A 149 0.27 -25.57 5.19
N LEU A 150 0.16 -24.77 4.14
CA LEU A 150 0.97 -24.82 2.93
C LEU A 150 2.12 -23.84 3.00
N VAL A 151 3.30 -24.24 2.50
CA VAL A 151 4.35 -23.31 2.07
C VAL A 151 3.92 -22.68 0.75
N ILE A 152 4.00 -21.35 0.64
CA ILE A 152 3.65 -20.62 -0.58
C ILE A 152 4.94 -20.14 -1.26
N PRO A 153 5.39 -20.80 -2.36
CA PRO A 153 6.60 -20.42 -3.06
C PRO A 153 6.34 -19.16 -3.90
N LEU A 154 6.95 -18.04 -3.51
CA LEU A 154 6.81 -16.76 -4.19
C LEU A 154 8.05 -16.51 -5.07
N PRO A 155 7.89 -16.20 -6.38
CA PRO A 155 9.00 -15.97 -7.28
C PRO A 155 9.67 -14.65 -6.94
N CYS A 156 10.98 -14.66 -6.78
CA CYS A 156 11.75 -13.45 -6.56
C CYS A 156 13.17 -13.62 -7.06
N SER A 157 13.86 -12.49 -7.24
CA SER A 157 15.21 -12.42 -7.77
C SER A 157 15.91 -11.22 -7.13
N CYS A 158 17.22 -11.15 -7.24
CA CYS A 158 18.00 -10.06 -6.66
C CYS A 158 19.29 -9.74 -7.42
N PHE A 159 19.85 -10.64 -8.23
CA PHE A 159 21.03 -10.39 -9.09
C PHE A 159 22.18 -9.64 -8.35
N ASN A 160 22.53 -10.09 -7.14
CA ASN A 160 23.51 -9.47 -6.23
C ASN A 160 23.18 -8.02 -5.76
N SER A 161 21.91 -7.63 -5.82
CA SER A 161 21.38 -6.29 -5.50
C SER A 161 21.98 -5.16 -6.34
N THR A 162 22.31 -5.46 -7.61
CA THR A 162 22.88 -4.49 -8.55
C THR A 162 22.32 -4.64 -9.95
N ASP A 163 22.01 -3.51 -10.58
CA ASP A 163 21.72 -3.40 -12.01
C ASP A 163 22.71 -2.42 -12.65
N ASN A 164 23.30 -2.77 -13.80
CA ASN A 164 24.31 -1.94 -14.49
C ASN A 164 25.46 -1.39 -13.57
N PHE A 165 25.88 -2.19 -12.57
CA PHE A 165 26.82 -1.83 -11.49
C PHE A 165 26.37 -0.73 -10.50
N LEU A 166 25.11 -0.30 -10.57
CA LEU A 166 24.46 0.57 -9.59
C LEU A 166 23.62 -0.27 -8.60
N PRO A 167 23.39 0.19 -7.36
CA PRO A 167 22.52 -0.54 -6.43
C PRO A 167 21.08 -0.60 -6.92
N ALA A 168 20.50 -1.80 -6.89
CA ALA A 168 19.13 -2.05 -7.31
C ALA A 168 18.45 -3.05 -6.37
N ILE A 169 17.12 -2.97 -6.29
CA ILE A 169 16.28 -4.00 -5.67
C ILE A 169 15.21 -4.42 -6.66
N TYR A 170 14.98 -5.73 -6.77
CA TYR A 170 14.12 -6.28 -7.82
C TYR A 170 12.70 -6.47 -7.28
N LEU A 171 11.72 -6.03 -8.08
CA LEU A 171 10.29 -6.17 -7.82
C LEU A 171 9.71 -7.26 -8.73
N SER A 172 9.19 -8.35 -8.17
CA SER A 172 8.39 -9.33 -8.90
C SER A 172 7.00 -8.76 -9.19
N TYR A 173 6.78 -8.25 -10.40
CA TYR A 173 5.56 -7.56 -10.81
C TYR A 173 4.68 -8.44 -11.70
N VAL A 174 3.47 -8.76 -11.23
CA VAL A 174 2.45 -9.45 -12.03
C VAL A 174 1.80 -8.45 -13.00
N VAL A 175 2.01 -8.66 -14.30
CA VAL A 175 1.53 -7.78 -15.37
C VAL A 175 0.01 -7.73 -15.39
N GLN A 176 -0.57 -6.52 -15.42
CA GLN A 176 -2.01 -6.28 -15.42
C GLN A 176 -2.56 -6.04 -16.84
N GLN A 177 -3.88 -6.01 -16.97
CA GLN A 177 -4.52 -5.71 -18.25
C GLN A 177 -4.27 -4.24 -18.66
N GLY A 178 -3.65 -4.04 -19.82
CA GLY A 178 -3.31 -2.73 -20.36
C GLY A 178 -1.90 -2.23 -20.01
N ASP A 179 -1.13 -2.97 -19.20
CA ASP A 179 0.27 -2.66 -18.96
C ASP A 179 1.14 -2.76 -20.23
N SER A 180 2.23 -2.00 -20.25
CA SER A 180 3.28 -2.09 -21.27
C SER A 180 4.65 -1.93 -20.60
N VAL A 181 5.70 -2.53 -21.16
CA VAL A 181 7.06 -2.45 -20.60
C VAL A 181 7.53 -1.00 -20.46
N SER A 182 7.13 -0.11 -21.38
CA SER A 182 7.41 1.33 -21.31
C SER A 182 6.68 2.05 -20.16
N ALA A 183 5.41 1.70 -19.89
CA ALA A 183 4.68 2.25 -18.75
C ALA A 183 5.24 1.75 -17.40
N ILE A 184 5.59 0.46 -17.32
CA ILE A 184 6.23 -0.15 -16.14
C ILE A 184 7.60 0.51 -15.89
N ALA A 185 8.43 0.64 -16.93
CA ALA A 185 9.73 1.30 -16.85
C ALA A 185 9.62 2.74 -16.28
N ALA A 186 8.70 3.54 -16.84
CA ALA A 186 8.45 4.90 -16.37
C ALA A 186 7.94 4.94 -14.92
N ARG A 187 7.01 4.04 -14.52
CA ARG A 187 6.46 3.96 -13.16
C ARG A 187 7.54 3.67 -12.10
N TYR A 188 8.56 2.89 -12.43
CA TYR A 188 9.61 2.45 -11.50
C TYR A 188 10.97 3.14 -11.71
N ALA A 189 11.01 4.22 -12.50
CA ALA A 189 12.22 5.01 -12.80
C ALA A 189 13.39 4.17 -13.33
N THR A 190 13.08 3.19 -14.18
CA THR A 190 14.03 2.25 -14.81
C THR A 190 13.85 2.28 -16.33
N THR A 191 14.65 1.54 -17.12
CA THR A 191 14.50 1.53 -18.59
C THR A 191 13.86 0.26 -19.14
N VAL A 192 13.29 0.38 -20.34
CA VAL A 192 12.78 -0.77 -21.11
C VAL A 192 13.89 -1.79 -21.39
N THR A 193 15.12 -1.32 -21.62
CA THR A 193 16.29 -2.17 -21.88
C THR A 193 16.66 -3.00 -20.66
N ASP A 194 16.65 -2.41 -19.47
CA ASP A 194 17.04 -3.10 -18.23
C ASP A 194 15.99 -4.17 -17.87
N ILE A 195 14.70 -3.83 -17.93
CA ILE A 195 13.61 -4.80 -17.79
C ILE A 195 13.77 -5.93 -18.83
N MET A 196 13.96 -5.62 -20.11
CA MET A 196 14.09 -6.65 -21.15
C MET A 196 15.33 -7.54 -20.95
N THR A 197 16.44 -6.98 -20.46
CA THR A 197 17.69 -7.70 -20.22
C THR A 197 17.54 -8.66 -19.04
N VAL A 198 17.10 -8.15 -17.88
CA VAL A 198 16.85 -8.91 -16.65
C VAL A 198 15.85 -10.05 -16.88
N ASN A 199 14.82 -9.81 -17.69
CA ASN A 199 13.76 -10.79 -17.96
C ASN A 199 14.00 -11.67 -19.19
N ALA A 200 15.20 -11.62 -19.79
CA ALA A 200 15.57 -12.35 -21.01
C ALA A 200 14.47 -12.26 -22.11
N MET A 201 14.16 -11.03 -22.53
CA MET A 201 13.08 -10.72 -23.47
C MET A 201 13.62 -10.33 -24.84
N GLY A 202 13.29 -11.10 -25.88
CA GLY A 202 13.61 -10.77 -27.28
C GLY A 202 12.76 -9.65 -27.89
N SER A 203 11.65 -9.28 -27.24
CA SER A 203 10.79 -8.14 -27.59
C SER A 203 10.10 -7.60 -26.34
N PRO A 204 9.65 -6.34 -26.29
CA PRO A 204 8.89 -5.77 -25.16
C PRO A 204 7.44 -6.28 -25.08
N SER A 205 7.16 -7.49 -25.59
CA SER A 205 5.84 -8.11 -25.61
C SER A 205 5.56 -8.80 -24.28
N ILE A 206 4.48 -8.41 -23.61
CA ILE A 206 4.02 -8.96 -22.32
C ILE A 206 2.52 -9.24 -22.38
N ARG A 207 2.03 -10.14 -21.52
CA ARG A 207 0.62 -10.51 -21.39
C ARG A 207 0.19 -10.42 -19.92
N PRO A 208 -1.10 -10.16 -19.63
CA PRO A 208 -1.60 -10.20 -18.26
C PRO A 208 -1.29 -11.53 -17.59
N GLY A 209 -0.79 -11.48 -16.35
CA GLY A 209 -0.32 -12.65 -15.60
C GLY A 209 1.15 -13.03 -15.81
N ASP A 210 1.86 -12.52 -16.82
CA ASP A 210 3.33 -12.67 -16.88
C ASP A 210 3.96 -11.98 -15.63
N ILE A 211 5.03 -12.57 -15.06
CA ILE A 211 5.70 -12.07 -13.84
C ILE A 211 7.10 -11.54 -14.21
N LEU A 212 7.26 -10.22 -14.15
CA LEU A 212 8.50 -9.53 -14.49
C LEU A 212 9.32 -9.22 -13.23
N ALA A 213 10.61 -9.48 -13.27
CA ALA A 213 11.58 -8.93 -12.33
C ALA A 213 11.96 -7.50 -12.79
N VAL A 214 11.42 -6.47 -12.14
CA VAL A 214 11.68 -5.06 -12.47
C VAL A 214 12.82 -4.54 -11.59
N PRO A 215 13.97 -4.11 -12.14
CA PRO A 215 15.01 -3.46 -11.34
C PRO A 215 14.56 -2.05 -10.94
N LEU A 216 14.34 -1.82 -9.65
CA LEU A 216 14.15 -0.49 -9.08
C LEU A 216 15.53 0.05 -8.66
N PRO A 217 15.91 1.28 -9.07
CA PRO A 217 17.09 1.95 -8.52
C PRO A 217 16.99 2.04 -6.99
N ALA A 218 18.12 1.91 -6.31
CA ALA A 218 18.13 1.80 -4.86
C ALA A 218 19.34 2.51 -4.21
N CYS A 219 19.28 2.63 -2.89
CA CYS A 219 20.35 3.11 -2.04
C CYS A 219 20.90 1.95 -1.21
N ALA A 220 22.15 1.56 -1.46
CA ALA A 220 22.85 0.58 -0.63
C ALA A 220 23.46 1.23 0.63
N SER A 221 23.46 0.49 1.73
CA SER A 221 24.17 0.85 2.97
C SER A 221 25.69 0.63 2.85
N MET A 222 26.45 1.42 3.61
CA MET A 222 27.91 1.27 3.79
C MET A 222 28.25 0.89 5.24
N PHE A 223 27.41 0.04 5.85
CA PHE A 223 27.59 -0.45 7.21
C PHE A 223 28.66 -1.57 7.23
N PRO A 224 29.35 -1.81 8.36
CA PRO A 224 30.33 -2.88 8.45
C PRO A 224 29.64 -4.26 8.42
N ASN A 225 30.35 -5.30 8.00
CA ASN A 225 29.87 -6.69 8.02
C ASN A 225 29.61 -7.27 9.42
N SER A 226 29.98 -6.54 10.49
CA SER A 226 29.63 -6.83 11.87
C SER A 226 28.29 -6.22 12.32
N ALA A 227 27.63 -5.43 11.47
CA ALA A 227 26.29 -4.91 11.72
C ALA A 227 25.23 -5.95 11.30
N SER A 228 24.21 -6.11 12.13
CA SER A 228 23.08 -7.00 11.88
C SER A 228 22.19 -6.58 10.70
N ASP A 229 22.31 -5.32 10.27
CA ASP A 229 21.66 -4.73 9.10
C ASP A 229 22.65 -4.40 7.97
N TYR A 230 23.81 -5.08 7.95
CA TYR A 230 24.73 -5.10 6.81
C TYR A 230 24.01 -5.51 5.52
N GLY A 231 24.36 -4.87 4.40
CA GLY A 231 23.76 -5.18 3.11
C GLY A 231 22.33 -4.69 2.93
N MET A 232 21.81 -3.85 3.84
CA MET A 232 20.53 -3.15 3.65
C MET A 232 20.56 -2.36 2.32
N VAL A 233 19.52 -2.55 1.51
CA VAL A 233 19.24 -1.83 0.27
C VAL A 233 17.81 -1.29 0.34
N VAL A 234 17.63 0.00 0.04
CA VAL A 234 16.33 0.69 0.12
C VAL A 234 15.94 1.20 -1.26
N ALA A 235 14.72 0.89 -1.72
CA ALA A 235 14.23 1.30 -3.03
C ALA A 235 14.11 2.81 -3.16
N ASN A 236 14.31 3.34 -4.37
CA ASN A 236 14.13 4.76 -4.66
C ASN A 236 12.71 5.23 -4.27
N GLY A 237 12.64 6.33 -3.52
CA GLY A 237 11.40 6.92 -3.03
C GLY A 237 10.78 6.21 -1.82
N THR A 238 11.45 5.21 -1.25
CA THR A 238 10.97 4.51 -0.03
C THR A 238 11.94 4.71 1.14
N TYR A 239 11.59 4.14 2.28
CA TYR A 239 12.48 4.04 3.42
C TYR A 239 12.45 2.62 4.01
N ALA A 240 13.36 2.35 4.94
CA ALA A 240 13.39 1.15 5.77
C ALA A 240 13.57 1.55 7.25
N ILE A 241 13.15 0.66 8.14
CA ILE A 241 13.26 0.83 9.59
C ILE A 241 14.24 -0.22 10.13
N THR A 242 15.19 0.21 10.96
CA THR A 242 16.27 -0.63 11.51
C THR A 242 16.54 -0.30 12.99
N ALA A 243 17.49 -1.01 13.59
CA ALA A 243 17.90 -0.89 14.99
C ALA A 243 16.72 -0.94 15.97
N SER A 244 15.93 -2.02 15.92
CA SER A 244 14.76 -2.22 16.80
C SER A 244 13.78 -1.03 16.77
N HIS A 245 13.42 -0.60 15.55
CA HIS A 245 12.52 0.53 15.26
C HIS A 245 13.01 1.92 15.70
N CYS A 246 14.30 2.07 15.99
CA CYS A 246 14.89 3.35 16.39
C CYS A 246 15.39 4.23 15.25
N VAL A 247 15.74 3.65 14.08
CA VAL A 247 16.38 4.37 12.97
C VAL A 247 15.59 4.17 11.68
N GLN A 248 15.32 5.27 10.98
CA GLN A 248 14.67 5.31 9.67
C GLN A 248 15.69 5.70 8.60
N CYS A 249 15.94 4.80 7.65
CA CYS A 249 16.86 5.02 6.53
C CYS A 249 16.08 5.18 5.22
N SER A 250 16.13 6.37 4.62
CA SER A 250 15.41 6.76 3.42
C SER A 250 16.31 6.81 2.18
N CYS A 251 15.75 6.55 1.00
CA CYS A 251 16.46 6.64 -0.28
C CYS A 251 16.00 7.87 -1.09
N GLY A 252 16.89 8.85 -1.25
CA GLY A 252 16.58 10.15 -1.87
C GLY A 252 16.49 10.12 -3.40
N PRO A 253 15.38 10.59 -4.02
CA PRO A 253 15.10 10.36 -5.44
C PRO A 253 15.95 11.13 -6.44
N GLY A 254 16.71 12.13 -5.99
CA GLY A 254 17.63 12.89 -6.86
C GLY A 254 19.07 12.38 -6.90
N ASN A 255 19.52 11.62 -5.90
CA ASN A 255 20.94 11.32 -5.71
C ASN A 255 21.29 9.89 -5.26
N LEU A 256 20.29 9.01 -5.05
CA LEU A 256 20.47 7.61 -4.63
C LEU A 256 21.43 7.41 -3.43
N ASN A 257 21.49 8.40 -2.52
CA ASN A 257 22.21 8.28 -1.26
C ASN A 257 21.26 7.83 -0.14
N LEU A 258 21.69 6.83 0.64
CA LEU A 258 20.97 6.41 1.84
C LEU A 258 21.14 7.48 2.94
N TYR A 259 20.03 7.99 3.46
CA TYR A 259 20.03 9.00 4.51
C TYR A 259 19.17 8.55 5.70
N CYS A 260 19.79 8.46 6.88
CA CYS A 260 19.18 7.89 8.08
C CYS A 260 18.99 8.91 9.20
N THR A 261 17.83 8.86 9.86
CA THR A 261 17.43 9.69 11.00
C THR A 261 16.88 8.81 12.14
N PRO A 262 16.72 9.35 13.36
CA PRO A 262 15.82 8.75 14.35
C PRO A 262 14.42 8.51 13.75
N ALA A 263 13.78 7.40 14.12
CA ALA A 263 12.42 7.06 13.71
C ALA A 263 11.37 7.56 14.72
N SER A 264 10.16 7.87 14.23
CA SER A 264 9.04 8.39 15.05
C SER A 264 8.47 7.38 16.07
N LEU A 265 8.82 6.10 15.97
CA LEU A 265 8.33 5.00 16.82
C LEU A 265 9.13 4.80 18.13
N ALA A 266 10.13 5.64 18.40
CA ALA A 266 11.16 5.42 19.41
C ALA A 266 10.66 5.53 20.88
N VAL A 267 10.13 4.45 21.45
CA VAL A 267 9.73 4.38 22.87
C VAL A 267 10.93 4.23 23.82
N SER A 268 12.02 3.56 23.39
CA SER A 268 13.28 3.44 24.16
C SER A 268 14.43 3.02 23.25
N CYS A 269 15.37 3.93 22.99
CA CYS A 269 16.46 3.74 22.03
C CYS A 269 17.83 4.11 22.62
N SER A 270 18.89 3.45 22.15
CA SER A 270 20.27 3.81 22.44
C SER A 270 20.61 5.23 21.95
N SER A 271 21.64 5.86 22.52
CA SER A 271 22.07 7.20 22.09
C SER A 271 22.41 7.25 20.60
N MET A 272 21.81 8.21 19.89
CA MET A 272 22.05 8.48 18.47
C MET A 272 22.95 9.72 18.26
N GLN A 273 23.70 10.13 19.28
CA GLN A 273 24.69 11.20 19.19
C GLN A 273 26.02 10.67 18.60
N CYS A 274 26.69 11.46 17.78
CA CYS A 274 28.04 11.12 17.31
C CYS A 274 29.10 11.39 18.38
N SER A 275 29.99 10.42 18.59
CA SER A 275 31.15 10.53 19.48
C SER A 275 31.95 11.82 19.22
N ASN A 276 32.32 12.52 20.29
CA ASN A 276 33.06 13.79 20.26
C ASN A 276 32.36 14.94 19.50
N SER A 277 31.03 14.89 19.36
CA SER A 277 30.23 15.93 18.68
C SER A 277 28.88 16.15 19.35
N ASN A 278 28.28 17.33 19.13
CA ASN A 278 26.90 17.63 19.52
C ASN A 278 25.88 17.28 18.41
N LEU A 279 26.35 16.65 17.32
CA LEU A 279 25.47 16.21 16.22
C LEU A 279 24.78 14.89 16.58
N MET A 280 23.44 14.92 16.56
CA MET A 280 22.59 13.72 16.49
C MET A 280 22.57 13.15 15.08
N LEU A 281 22.24 11.87 14.96
CA LEU A 281 22.04 11.16 13.69
C LEU A 281 21.19 11.96 12.69
N GLY A 282 21.67 12.08 11.46
CA GLY A 282 21.07 12.85 10.38
C GLY A 282 21.49 14.33 10.35
N ASN A 283 21.81 14.93 11.50
CA ASN A 283 22.23 16.33 11.52
C ASN A 283 23.63 16.50 10.91
N PHE A 284 23.79 17.61 10.19
CA PHE A 284 25.07 18.07 9.66
C PHE A 284 25.34 19.54 10.00
N THR A 285 26.60 19.91 10.03
CA THR A 285 27.07 21.31 9.95
C THR A 285 27.79 21.52 8.63
N SER A 286 27.63 22.72 8.05
CA SER A 286 28.34 23.12 6.84
C SER A 286 29.07 24.44 7.09
N GLN A 287 30.38 24.44 6.87
CA GLN A 287 31.23 25.63 6.95
C GLN A 287 31.71 25.97 5.54
N GLN A 288 31.38 27.18 5.07
CA GLN A 288 31.84 27.66 3.77
C GLN A 288 33.35 27.97 3.82
N THR A 289 34.07 27.59 2.77
CA THR A 289 35.51 27.77 2.59
C THR A 289 35.81 28.31 1.19
N SER A 290 37.06 28.71 0.93
CA SER A 290 37.51 29.13 -0.41
C SER A 290 37.52 28.01 -1.45
N ALA A 291 37.38 26.74 -1.05
CA ALA A 291 37.42 25.57 -1.92
C ALA A 291 36.07 24.81 -2.03
N GLY A 292 34.98 25.39 -1.50
CA GLY A 292 33.68 24.74 -1.39
C GLY A 292 33.15 24.77 0.05
N CYS A 293 32.27 23.85 0.41
CA CYS A 293 31.74 23.72 1.76
C CYS A 293 32.29 22.49 2.47
N SER A 294 32.91 22.69 3.64
CA SER A 294 33.28 21.62 4.55
C SER A 294 32.04 21.17 5.32
N VAL A 295 31.57 19.96 5.06
CA VAL A 295 30.35 19.39 5.64
C VAL A 295 30.75 18.32 6.64
N THR A 296 30.34 18.45 7.89
CA THR A 296 30.47 17.41 8.90
C THR A 296 29.09 16.88 9.26
N SER A 297 28.81 15.63 8.92
CA SER A 297 27.52 14.97 9.18
C SER A 297 27.67 13.84 10.20
N CYS A 298 26.63 13.62 11.00
CA CYS A 298 26.52 12.43 11.85
C CYS A 298 25.71 11.36 11.12
N ASN A 299 26.41 10.38 10.54
CA ASN A 299 25.78 9.32 9.75
C ASN A 299 25.52 8.08 10.61
N TYR A 300 24.61 7.24 10.16
CA TYR A 300 24.40 5.93 10.75
C TYR A 300 25.51 4.94 10.34
N GLY A 301 25.92 4.08 11.26
CA GLY A 301 27.01 3.11 11.10
C GLY A 301 26.59 1.65 11.25
N GLY A 302 25.29 1.36 11.28
CA GLY A 302 24.73 0.02 11.47
C GLY A 302 24.39 -0.34 12.92
N PHE A 303 23.69 -1.46 13.12
CA PHE A 303 23.27 -1.98 14.42
C PHE A 303 24.16 -3.14 14.86
N VAL A 304 25.00 -2.93 15.87
CA VAL A 304 26.02 -3.88 16.34
C VAL A 304 25.77 -4.21 17.81
N ASN A 305 25.66 -5.50 18.14
CA ASN A 305 25.49 -6.00 19.52
C ASN A 305 24.35 -5.29 20.30
N GLY A 306 23.21 -5.03 19.65
CA GLY A 306 22.07 -4.35 20.25
C GLY A 306 22.25 -2.83 20.47
N SER A 307 23.30 -2.23 19.91
CA SER A 307 23.59 -0.79 20.03
C SER A 307 23.66 -0.11 18.65
N ILE A 308 23.16 1.12 18.59
CA ILE A 308 23.27 2.00 17.43
C ILE A 308 24.69 2.52 17.33
N VAL A 309 25.39 2.24 16.21
CA VAL A 309 26.67 2.86 15.90
C VAL A 309 26.43 4.11 15.06
N THR A 310 27.05 5.22 15.43
CA THR A 310 27.05 6.47 14.66
C THR A 310 28.48 6.76 14.18
N ARG A 311 28.61 7.36 12.98
CA ARG A 311 29.90 7.70 12.38
C ARG A 311 29.90 9.15 11.92
N LEU A 312 30.71 9.97 12.59
CA LEU A 312 30.98 11.33 12.17
C LEU A 312 31.82 11.31 10.88
N THR A 313 31.38 11.99 9.82
CA THR A 313 32.14 12.11 8.57
C THR A 313 32.24 13.58 8.15
N THR A 314 33.46 14.03 7.87
CA THR A 314 33.73 15.35 7.29
C THR A 314 34.14 15.20 5.82
N SER A 315 33.53 15.97 4.93
CA SER A 315 33.80 15.96 3.49
C SER A 315 33.75 17.37 2.91
N LEU A 316 34.61 17.68 1.94
CA LEU A 316 34.61 18.95 1.21
C LEU A 316 33.79 18.82 -0.06
N GLN A 317 32.64 19.49 -0.12
CA GLN A 317 31.72 19.45 -1.26
C GLN A 317 31.82 20.75 -2.09
N PRO A 318 31.78 20.70 -3.44
CA PRO A 318 31.88 21.91 -4.28
C PRO A 318 30.76 22.93 -4.06
N GLN A 319 29.59 22.46 -3.61
CA GLN A 319 28.47 23.28 -3.16
C GLN A 319 28.08 22.84 -1.75
N CYS A 320 27.52 23.76 -0.95
CA CYS A 320 26.90 23.38 0.32
C CYS A 320 25.67 22.50 0.04
N PRO A 321 25.47 21.41 0.79
CA PRO A 321 24.31 20.55 0.61
C PRO A 321 23.04 21.31 0.94
N GLY A 322 22.01 21.14 0.11
CA GLY A 322 20.67 21.60 0.42
C GLY A 322 20.06 20.85 1.61
N LYS A 323 18.86 21.25 2.04
CA LYS A 323 18.07 20.43 2.98
C LYS A 323 17.87 19.03 2.38
N HIS A 324 18.02 17.99 3.20
CA HIS A 324 17.77 16.61 2.77
C HIS A 324 16.35 16.48 2.23
N GLN A 325 16.26 16.01 0.98
CA GLN A 325 14.98 15.68 0.34
C GLN A 325 14.61 14.26 0.75
N PHE A 326 13.86 14.15 1.84
CA PHE A 326 13.14 12.92 2.17
C PHE A 326 12.12 12.61 1.06
N PRO A 327 11.84 11.33 0.76
CA PRO A 327 10.62 10.97 0.05
C PRO A 327 9.40 11.55 0.78
N PRO A 328 8.42 12.14 0.08
CA PRO A 328 7.18 12.58 0.71
C PRO A 328 6.42 11.34 1.19
N VAL A 329 6.28 11.18 2.50
CA VAL A 329 5.49 10.08 3.06
C VAL A 329 4.02 10.28 2.72
N ILE A 330 3.36 9.19 2.33
CA ILE A 330 1.96 9.19 1.89
C ILE A 330 1.11 8.79 3.10
N ALA A 331 -0.01 9.48 3.33
CA ALA A 331 -0.98 9.02 4.33
C ALA A 331 -1.54 7.65 3.90
N PRO A 332 -1.88 6.74 4.84
CA PRO A 332 -2.51 5.46 4.52
C PRO A 332 -3.69 5.62 3.53
N PRO A 333 -3.66 4.97 2.35
CA PRO A 333 -4.59 5.26 1.27
C PRO A 333 -5.96 4.67 1.53
N THR A 334 -6.98 5.53 1.69
CA THR A 334 -8.37 5.12 1.97
C THR A 334 -9.20 4.85 0.72
N THR A 335 -8.67 5.12 -0.48
CA THR A 335 -9.33 4.86 -1.78
C THR A 335 -8.28 4.51 -2.84
N VAL A 336 -8.67 3.72 -3.84
CA VAL A 336 -7.82 3.41 -5.00
C VAL A 336 -8.19 4.34 -6.17
N LEU A 337 -7.32 5.30 -6.48
CA LEU A 337 -7.40 6.03 -7.73
C LEU A 337 -6.93 5.13 -8.88
N HIS A 338 -7.84 4.82 -9.81
CA HIS A 338 -7.48 4.20 -11.08
C HIS A 338 -6.80 5.23 -11.99
N ASP A 339 -5.49 5.41 -11.78
CA ASP A 339 -4.60 6.29 -12.53
C ASP A 339 -4.57 5.90 -14.02
N SER A 340 -5.54 6.45 -14.75
CA SER A 340 -5.78 6.22 -16.17
C SER A 340 -4.82 7.05 -17.02
N PHE A 341 -3.51 6.85 -16.79
CA PHE A 341 -2.43 7.53 -17.51
C PHE A 341 -2.32 7.03 -18.96
N LEU A 342 -3.21 7.56 -19.80
CA LEU A 342 -3.00 7.68 -21.24
C LEU A 342 -1.82 8.63 -21.49
N ALA A 343 -0.60 8.10 -21.36
CA ALA A 343 0.61 8.82 -21.68
C ALA A 343 0.59 9.26 -23.17
N PRO A 344 0.81 10.55 -23.49
CA PRO A 344 0.83 11.00 -24.89
C PRO A 344 1.96 10.31 -25.65
N SER A 345 1.64 9.72 -26.80
CA SER A 345 2.63 9.08 -27.68
C SER A 345 3.48 10.13 -28.40
N PRO A 346 4.80 10.19 -28.18
CA PRO A 346 5.66 11.12 -28.90
C PRO A 346 5.92 10.60 -30.32
N SER A 347 5.52 11.38 -31.33
CA SER A 347 5.88 11.12 -32.73
C SER A 347 7.38 11.36 -32.96
N PRO A 348 8.06 10.58 -33.80
CA PRO A 348 9.50 10.70 -34.01
C PRO A 348 9.86 11.96 -34.81
N ALA A 349 10.48 12.94 -34.17
CA ALA A 349 11.13 14.06 -34.84
C ALA A 349 12.56 13.69 -35.25
N GLN A 350 12.91 13.86 -36.54
CA GLN A 350 14.25 13.59 -37.04
C GLN A 350 15.24 14.72 -36.71
N ALA A 351 16.53 14.37 -36.62
CA ALA A 351 17.59 15.26 -36.16
C ALA A 351 18.09 16.25 -37.23
N GLY A 352 18.54 17.43 -36.79
CA GLY A 352 19.32 18.34 -37.64
C GLY A 352 19.75 19.64 -36.95
N GLY A 353 21.06 19.96 -37.00
CA GLY A 353 21.54 21.35 -37.02
C GLY A 353 22.15 21.96 -35.74
N THR A 354 23.43 21.66 -35.50
CA THR A 354 24.50 22.62 -35.09
C THR A 354 24.37 23.54 -33.86
N VAL A 355 25.43 23.55 -33.05
CA VAL A 355 25.65 24.46 -31.89
C VAL A 355 26.08 25.87 -32.33
N THR A 356 25.46 26.92 -31.77
CA THR A 356 26.11 28.21 -31.48
C THR A 356 25.47 28.93 -30.28
N ASN A 357 26.30 29.62 -29.49
CA ASN A 357 25.99 30.55 -28.41
C ASN A 357 27.22 31.51 -28.31
N PRO A 358 27.21 32.74 -27.75
CA PRO A 358 26.12 33.42 -27.04
C PRO A 358 25.89 34.91 -27.43
N ARG A 359 24.83 35.53 -26.87
CA ARG A 359 24.92 36.83 -26.16
C ARG A 359 23.67 37.24 -25.39
N SER A 360 23.84 38.20 -24.49
CA SER A 360 22.83 38.76 -23.58
C SER A 360 22.14 40.01 -24.17
N SER A 361 20.86 40.19 -23.82
CA SER A 361 20.19 41.50 -23.72
C SER A 361 18.93 41.38 -22.84
N VAL A 362 18.45 42.50 -22.27
CA VAL A 362 17.38 42.55 -21.24
C VAL A 362 16.06 43.14 -21.81
N PRO A 363 14.98 43.43 -21.04
CA PRO A 363 13.64 42.95 -21.36
C PRO A 363 12.81 43.89 -22.25
N GLY A 364 11.94 43.32 -23.07
CA GLY A 364 10.98 44.06 -23.92
C GLY A 364 9.58 44.12 -23.33
N THR A 365 9.14 45.32 -22.92
CA THR A 365 7.76 45.58 -22.47
C THR A 365 6.78 45.61 -23.66
N PHE A 366 5.67 44.87 -23.56
CA PHE A 366 4.49 45.07 -24.41
C PHE A 366 3.21 44.99 -23.57
N GLY A 367 2.22 45.80 -23.93
CA GLY A 367 0.88 45.79 -23.35
C GLY A 367 -0.04 46.75 -24.12
N LEU A 368 -1.35 46.48 -24.09
CA LEU A 368 -2.51 47.26 -24.52
C LEU A 368 -3.69 46.27 -24.70
N PRO A 369 -4.97 46.70 -24.63
CA PRO A 369 -5.57 47.75 -23.82
C PRO A 369 -6.61 47.19 -22.83
N GLY A 370 -7.05 47.99 -21.85
CA GLY A 370 -8.05 47.58 -20.86
C GLY A 370 -9.50 47.92 -21.25
N VAL A 371 -10.44 47.18 -20.65
CA VAL A 371 -11.82 47.61 -20.39
C VAL A 371 -12.09 47.48 -18.89
N SER A 372 -12.98 48.31 -18.34
CA SER A 372 -13.20 48.45 -16.88
C SER A 372 -14.72 48.38 -16.56
N PRO A 373 -15.17 48.39 -15.29
CA PRO A 373 -15.75 47.17 -14.74
C PRO A 373 -17.23 47.28 -14.38
N SER A 374 -17.94 46.14 -14.40
CA SER A 374 -19.28 45.99 -13.80
C SER A 374 -19.18 45.38 -12.40
N SER A 375 -19.87 45.98 -11.44
CA SER A 375 -19.84 45.61 -10.01
C SER A 375 -20.61 44.32 -9.67
N GLY A 376 -19.99 43.44 -8.89
CA GLY A 376 -20.65 42.36 -8.14
C GLY A 376 -20.22 42.41 -6.65
N PRO A 377 -21.05 41.94 -5.70
CA PRO A 377 -20.83 42.15 -4.26
C PRO A 377 -19.74 41.24 -3.67
N ALA A 378 -19.21 41.65 -2.51
CA ALA A 378 -18.17 40.94 -1.79
C ALA A 378 -18.67 39.62 -1.14
N GLY A 379 -17.83 38.59 -1.21
CA GLY A 379 -17.90 37.38 -0.39
C GLY A 379 -16.66 37.29 0.51
N SER A 380 -16.82 36.74 1.72
CA SER A 380 -15.81 36.84 2.78
C SER A 380 -14.47 36.18 2.44
N ILE A 381 -13.40 36.81 2.91
CA ILE A 381 -12.17 36.08 3.27
C ILE A 381 -12.50 35.14 4.45
N SER A 382 -12.35 33.84 4.22
CA SER A 382 -12.27 32.86 5.31
C SER A 382 -10.82 32.78 5.75
N GLU A 383 -10.49 33.33 6.92
CA GLU A 383 -9.21 33.06 7.56
C GLU A 383 -9.11 31.55 7.84
N ALA A 384 -8.05 30.91 7.35
CA ALA A 384 -7.75 29.53 7.69
C ALA A 384 -7.25 29.50 9.15
N SER A 385 -8.14 29.23 10.09
CA SER A 385 -7.83 29.12 11.52
C SER A 385 -6.66 28.16 11.74
N ILE A 386 -5.57 28.70 12.28
CA ILE A 386 -4.38 27.93 12.67
C ILE A 386 -4.81 26.87 13.68
N VAL A 387 -4.66 25.60 13.32
CA VAL A 387 -5.02 24.47 14.20
C VAL A 387 -3.99 24.38 15.33
N SER A 388 -4.33 24.99 16.46
CA SER A 388 -3.66 24.79 17.74
C SER A 388 -3.67 23.31 18.14
N PRO A 389 -2.63 22.80 18.83
CA PRO A 389 -2.63 21.41 19.30
C PRO A 389 -3.81 21.15 20.24
N PHE A 390 -4.56 20.08 19.98
CA PHE A 390 -5.72 19.69 20.79
C PHE A 390 -5.28 19.31 22.21
N CYS A 391 -5.65 20.13 23.20
CA CYS A 391 -5.50 19.74 24.60
C CYS A 391 -6.41 18.54 24.91
N SER A 392 -5.86 17.51 25.53
CA SER A 392 -6.57 16.28 25.88
C SER A 392 -6.49 15.99 27.37
N CYS A 393 -7.58 15.49 27.94
CA CYS A 393 -7.65 15.03 29.32
C CYS A 393 -7.08 13.61 29.42
N ALA A 394 -5.92 13.45 30.07
CA ALA A 394 -5.39 12.14 30.44
C ALA A 394 -5.98 11.69 31.79
N SER A 395 -6.34 10.41 31.88
CA SER A 395 -6.82 9.80 33.12
C SER A 395 -5.69 9.64 34.16
N MET A 396 -6.03 9.80 35.44
CA MET A 396 -5.13 9.51 36.58
C MET A 396 -5.57 8.26 37.36
N PHE A 397 -6.05 7.24 36.64
CA PHE A 397 -6.43 5.95 37.23
C PHE A 397 -5.17 5.18 37.69
N PRO A 398 -5.28 4.24 38.65
CA PRO A 398 -4.14 3.41 39.04
C PRO A 398 -3.76 2.44 37.92
N ASN A 399 -2.47 2.06 37.84
CA ASN A 399 -1.94 1.10 36.86
C ASN A 399 -2.58 -0.31 36.92
N SER A 400 -3.37 -0.60 37.96
CA SER A 400 -4.18 -1.82 38.11
C SER A 400 -5.56 -1.75 37.44
N ALA A 401 -5.94 -0.60 36.89
CA ALA A 401 -7.16 -0.42 36.11
C ALA A 401 -6.92 -0.78 34.63
N SER A 402 -7.83 -1.54 34.04
CA SER A 402 -7.78 -1.94 32.63
C SER A 402 -7.97 -0.79 31.64
N ASP A 403 -8.44 0.36 32.12
CA ASP A 403 -8.57 1.63 31.39
C ASP A 403 -7.55 2.69 31.85
N TYR A 404 -6.46 2.26 32.50
CA TYR A 404 -5.28 3.09 32.75
C TYR A 404 -4.75 3.70 31.45
N GLY A 405 -4.38 4.99 31.50
CA GLY A 405 -3.85 5.70 30.33
C GLY A 405 -4.90 6.13 29.32
N MET A 406 -6.21 6.01 29.61
CA MET A 406 -7.27 6.60 28.79
C MET A 406 -7.01 8.11 28.59
N VAL A 407 -7.10 8.56 27.34
CA VAL A 407 -7.00 9.97 26.93
C VAL A 407 -8.28 10.35 26.19
N VAL A 408 -8.89 11.48 26.54
CA VAL A 408 -10.08 12.03 25.87
C VAL A 408 -9.78 13.44 25.40
N ALA A 409 -9.95 13.72 24.11
CA ALA A 409 -9.73 15.04 23.53
C ALA A 409 -10.79 16.04 24.01
N ASN A 410 -10.43 17.33 24.12
CA ASN A 410 -11.39 18.37 24.47
C ASN A 410 -12.57 18.38 23.47
N GLY A 411 -13.80 18.33 24.00
CA GLY A 411 -15.03 18.25 23.19
C GLY A 411 -15.46 16.84 22.78
N THR A 412 -14.66 15.79 23.00
CA THR A 412 -15.06 14.39 22.75
C THR A 412 -15.41 13.64 24.03
N TYR A 413 -15.88 12.40 23.88
CA TYR A 413 -16.07 11.45 24.98
C TYR A 413 -15.55 10.06 24.58
N ALA A 414 -15.14 9.29 25.59
CA ALA A 414 -14.86 7.86 25.49
C ALA A 414 -15.87 7.06 26.32
N ILE A 415 -15.95 5.75 26.05
CA ILE A 415 -16.78 4.80 26.81
C ILE A 415 -15.86 3.70 27.37
N THR A 416 -16.04 3.35 28.64
CA THR A 416 -15.23 2.39 29.39
C THR A 416 -16.11 1.45 30.24
N ALA A 417 -15.47 0.56 31.01
CA ALA A 417 -16.10 -0.39 31.94
C ALA A 417 -17.23 -1.20 31.28
N SER A 418 -16.90 -1.93 30.22
CA SER A 418 -17.87 -2.79 29.49
C SER A 418 -19.14 -2.04 29.05
N HIS A 419 -18.96 -0.81 28.53
CA HIS A 419 -20.03 0.12 28.11
C HIS A 419 -20.90 0.70 29.23
N CYS A 420 -20.51 0.58 30.51
CA CYS A 420 -21.25 1.13 31.64
C CYS A 420 -20.90 2.58 32.01
N VAL A 421 -19.74 3.10 31.60
CA VAL A 421 -19.28 4.46 31.99
C VAL A 421 -18.86 5.26 30.75
N GLN A 422 -19.31 6.50 30.66
CA GLN A 422 -18.93 7.47 29.63
C GLN A 422 -18.12 8.60 30.28
N CYS A 423 -16.95 8.91 29.73
CA CYS A 423 -16.04 9.94 30.23
C CYS A 423 -15.82 11.02 29.16
N SER A 424 -15.98 12.30 29.49
CA SER A 424 -15.74 13.45 28.62
C SER A 424 -14.63 14.36 29.16
N CYS A 425 -13.99 15.12 28.28
CA CYS A 425 -12.97 16.09 28.67
C CYS A 425 -13.58 17.48 28.91
N GLY A 426 -13.35 18.04 30.11
CA GLY A 426 -13.93 19.33 30.52
C GLY A 426 -13.28 20.54 29.82
N PRO A 427 -14.04 21.35 29.04
CA PRO A 427 -13.48 22.50 28.34
C PRO A 427 -12.98 23.55 29.33
N GLY A 428 -11.69 23.87 29.24
CA GLY A 428 -11.03 24.93 30.03
C GLY A 428 -10.42 24.50 31.36
N ASN A 429 -10.66 23.28 31.87
CA ASN A 429 -10.02 22.79 33.10
C ASN A 429 -9.26 21.46 32.96
N LEU A 430 -9.37 20.78 31.80
CA LEU A 430 -8.68 19.53 31.48
C LEU A 430 -8.92 18.37 32.48
N ASN A 431 -10.02 18.43 33.25
CA ASN A 431 -10.46 17.32 34.09
C ASN A 431 -11.34 16.36 33.31
N LEU A 432 -11.23 15.08 33.64
CA LEU A 432 -12.06 14.01 33.08
C LEU A 432 -13.37 13.87 33.86
N TYR A 433 -14.51 14.02 33.19
CA TYR A 433 -15.85 13.95 33.78
C TYR A 433 -16.54 12.66 33.35
N CYS A 434 -16.76 11.74 34.30
CA CYS A 434 -17.32 10.42 34.02
C CYS A 434 -18.71 10.22 34.67
N THR A 435 -19.64 9.66 33.91
CA THR A 435 -21.04 9.34 34.29
C THR A 435 -21.45 7.95 33.80
N PRO A 436 -22.51 7.34 34.34
CA PRO A 436 -23.11 6.14 33.77
C PRO A 436 -23.49 6.33 32.29
N ALA A 437 -23.15 5.37 31.44
CA ALA A 437 -23.49 5.36 30.02
C ALA A 437 -24.85 4.66 29.77
N SER A 438 -25.64 5.17 28.83
CA SER A 438 -27.01 4.72 28.57
C SER A 438 -27.14 3.46 27.67
N LEU A 439 -26.03 2.75 27.39
CA LEU A 439 -25.99 1.68 26.37
C LEU A 439 -25.91 0.25 26.93
N ALA A 440 -25.73 0.07 28.23
CA ALA A 440 -25.53 -1.25 28.85
C ALA A 440 -26.78 -1.78 29.58
N VAL A 441 -27.08 -3.07 29.40
CA VAL A 441 -28.27 -3.73 29.95
C VAL A 441 -28.08 -4.18 31.41
N SER A 442 -26.84 -4.38 31.86
CA SER A 442 -26.50 -4.78 33.22
C SER A 442 -25.13 -4.25 33.63
N CYS A 443 -25.05 -3.48 34.70
CA CYS A 443 -23.81 -2.86 35.19
C CYS A 443 -23.60 -3.11 36.68
N SER A 444 -22.34 -3.26 37.08
CA SER A 444 -21.91 -3.26 38.48
C SER A 444 -22.29 -1.95 39.18
N SER A 445 -22.46 -1.98 40.51
CA SER A 445 -22.90 -0.79 41.26
C SER A 445 -21.96 0.41 41.08
N MET A 446 -22.54 1.57 40.77
CA MET A 446 -21.84 2.84 40.55
C MET A 446 -22.04 3.83 41.71
N GLN A 447 -22.37 3.34 42.90
CA GLN A 447 -22.49 4.15 44.13
C GLN A 447 -21.12 4.30 44.81
N CYS A 448 -20.81 5.50 45.30
CA CYS A 448 -19.60 5.74 46.09
C CYS A 448 -19.73 5.20 47.52
N SER A 449 -18.83 4.29 47.90
CA SER A 449 -18.70 3.71 49.24
C SER A 449 -18.81 4.76 50.34
N ASN A 450 -19.61 4.48 51.38
CA ASN A 450 -19.93 5.38 52.50
C ASN A 450 -20.68 6.68 52.11
N SER A 451 -21.39 6.70 50.98
CA SER A 451 -22.25 7.83 50.59
C SER A 451 -23.48 7.39 49.79
N ASN A 452 -24.47 8.28 49.66
CA ASN A 452 -25.61 8.12 48.74
C ASN A 452 -25.34 8.76 47.35
N LEU A 453 -24.08 9.06 47.02
CA LEU A 453 -23.71 9.64 45.73
C LEU A 453 -23.46 8.54 44.70
N MET A 454 -24.19 8.61 43.59
CA MET A 454 -23.90 7.85 42.37
C MET A 454 -22.78 8.54 41.57
N LEU A 455 -22.07 7.77 40.74
CA LEU A 455 -21.02 8.24 39.86
C LEU A 455 -21.45 9.48 39.04
N GLY A 456 -20.63 10.53 39.08
CA GLY A 456 -20.86 11.81 38.41
C GLY A 456 -21.74 12.81 39.20
N ASN A 457 -22.43 12.38 40.26
CA ASN A 457 -23.15 13.30 41.15
C ASN A 457 -22.22 13.93 42.20
N PHE A 458 -22.63 15.11 42.68
CA PHE A 458 -21.98 15.82 43.79
C PHE A 458 -23.00 16.40 44.77
N THR A 459 -22.56 16.62 46.01
CA THR A 459 -23.24 17.48 47.00
C THR A 459 -22.35 18.67 47.33
N SER A 460 -22.97 19.86 47.45
CA SER A 460 -22.29 21.10 47.81
C SER A 460 -22.86 21.65 49.13
N GLN A 461 -22.01 21.82 50.14
CA GLN A 461 -22.33 22.50 51.39
C GLN A 461 -21.66 23.87 51.42
N GLN A 462 -22.44 24.93 51.58
CA GLN A 462 -21.92 26.29 51.68
C GLN A 462 -21.23 26.52 53.04
N THR A 463 -20.09 27.19 53.03
CA THR A 463 -19.29 27.52 54.21
C THR A 463 -18.88 29.00 54.19
N SER A 464 -18.32 29.51 55.30
CA SER A 464 -17.82 30.88 55.38
C SER A 464 -16.61 31.18 54.47
N ALA A 465 -16.04 30.16 53.81
CA ALA A 465 -14.89 30.28 52.91
C ALA A 465 -15.19 29.83 51.46
N GLY A 466 -16.45 29.56 51.11
CA GLY A 466 -16.87 29.14 49.77
C GLY A 466 -17.89 28.00 49.80
N CYS A 467 -17.71 27.01 48.93
CA CYS A 467 -18.52 25.80 48.88
C CYS A 467 -17.64 24.55 49.04
N SER A 468 -17.92 23.72 50.03
CA SER A 468 -17.36 22.38 50.15
C SER A 468 -18.14 21.44 49.24
N VAL A 469 -17.50 20.95 48.19
CA VAL A 469 -18.12 20.11 47.16
C VAL A 469 -17.55 18.70 47.27
N THR A 470 -18.41 17.72 47.56
CA THR A 470 -18.07 16.29 47.56
C THR A 470 -18.66 15.65 46.32
N SER A 471 -17.81 15.19 45.40
CA SER A 471 -18.21 14.50 44.18
C SER A 471 -17.87 13.00 44.23
N CYS A 472 -18.70 12.18 43.59
CA CYS A 472 -18.38 10.77 43.34
C CYS A 472 -17.73 10.63 41.96
N ASN A 473 -16.41 10.50 41.94
CA ASN A 473 -15.63 10.41 40.72
C ASN A 473 -15.36 8.93 40.34
N TYR A 474 -15.04 8.70 39.07
CA TYR A 474 -14.62 7.40 38.59
C TYR A 474 -13.15 7.11 38.95
N GLY A 475 -12.85 5.86 39.31
CA GLY A 475 -11.53 5.41 39.77
C GLY A 475 -10.87 4.33 38.90
N GLY A 476 -11.46 4.00 37.75
CA GLY A 476 -11.00 2.95 36.83
C GLY A 476 -11.75 1.63 36.94
N PHE A 477 -11.56 0.75 35.96
CA PHE A 477 -12.16 -0.58 35.88
C PHE A 477 -11.15 -1.66 36.29
N VAL A 478 -11.33 -2.24 37.49
CA VAL A 478 -10.39 -3.18 38.11
C VAL A 478 -11.09 -4.53 38.31
N ASN A 479 -10.50 -5.62 37.81
CA ASN A 479 -10.99 -6.98 37.97
C ASN A 479 -12.50 -7.16 37.67
N GLY A 480 -12.99 -6.57 36.58
CA GLY A 480 -14.40 -6.63 36.18
C GLY A 480 -15.36 -5.76 36.99
N SER A 481 -14.86 -4.93 37.91
CA SER A 481 -15.65 -4.05 38.77
C SER A 481 -15.32 -2.58 38.57
N ILE A 482 -16.36 -1.73 38.63
CA ILE A 482 -16.22 -0.27 38.60
C ILE A 482 -15.73 0.21 39.97
N VAL A 483 -14.58 0.87 39.99
CA VAL A 483 -14.09 1.56 41.20
C VAL A 483 -14.56 3.01 41.16
N THR A 484 -15.08 3.49 42.28
CA THR A 484 -15.51 4.90 42.46
C THR A 484 -14.75 5.52 43.64
N ARG A 485 -14.53 6.84 43.58
CA ARG A 485 -13.75 7.57 44.58
C ARG A 485 -14.45 8.87 44.95
N LEU A 486 -14.74 9.04 46.24
CA LEU A 486 -15.18 10.33 46.78
C LEU A 486 -14.02 11.32 46.80
N THR A 487 -14.26 12.51 46.29
CA THR A 487 -13.33 13.66 46.40
C THR A 487 -14.08 14.87 46.93
N THR A 488 -13.62 15.40 48.07
CA THR A 488 -14.11 16.66 48.62
C THR A 488 -13.12 17.77 48.29
N SER A 489 -13.60 18.88 47.72
CA SER A 489 -12.81 20.05 47.35
C SER A 489 -13.51 21.33 47.83
N LEU A 490 -12.73 22.31 48.31
CA LEU A 490 -13.25 23.62 48.70
C LEU A 490 -13.15 24.57 47.50
N GLN A 491 -14.29 24.92 46.90
CA GLN A 491 -14.35 25.78 45.72
C GLN A 491 -14.86 27.19 46.09
N PRO A 492 -14.29 28.27 45.52
CA PRO A 492 -14.68 29.64 45.86
C PRO A 492 -16.09 30.02 45.36
N GLN A 493 -16.66 29.24 44.43
CA GLN A 493 -18.07 29.31 44.03
C GLN A 493 -18.64 27.88 43.94
N CYS A 494 -19.92 27.74 44.24
CA CYS A 494 -20.64 26.47 44.07
C CYS A 494 -20.80 26.15 42.57
N PRO A 495 -20.42 24.94 42.10
CA PRO A 495 -20.55 24.56 40.70
C PRO A 495 -22.02 24.36 40.29
N GLY A 496 -22.36 24.79 39.08
CA GLY A 496 -23.62 24.44 38.44
C GLY A 496 -23.66 22.98 37.97
N LYS A 497 -24.84 22.52 37.51
CA LYS A 497 -24.94 21.21 36.84
C LYS A 497 -24.10 21.22 35.56
N HIS A 498 -23.18 20.27 35.42
CA HIS A 498 -22.44 20.07 34.17
C HIS A 498 -23.42 19.71 33.05
N GLN A 499 -23.37 20.45 31.94
CA GLN A 499 -24.03 20.06 30.70
C GLN A 499 -23.01 19.37 29.80
N PHE A 500 -23.41 18.23 29.23
CA PHE A 500 -22.62 17.51 28.24
C PHE A 500 -22.76 18.19 26.86
N PRO A 501 -21.75 18.07 25.96
CA PRO A 501 -21.94 18.42 24.56
C PRO A 501 -23.12 17.61 23.97
N PRO A 502 -23.92 18.18 23.05
CA PRO A 502 -25.06 17.47 22.48
C PRO A 502 -24.65 16.18 21.77
N VAL A 503 -25.39 15.10 21.98
CA VAL A 503 -25.26 13.89 21.17
C VAL A 503 -25.82 14.19 19.78
N ILE A 504 -24.93 14.34 18.80
CA ILE A 504 -25.32 14.46 17.39
C ILE A 504 -25.78 13.09 16.93
N ALA A 505 -27.09 12.94 16.69
CA ALA A 505 -27.65 11.73 16.10
C ALA A 505 -27.12 11.56 14.65
N PRO A 506 -26.93 10.31 14.17
CA PRO A 506 -26.49 10.07 12.81
C PRO A 506 -27.50 10.64 11.79
N PRO A 507 -27.04 11.15 10.63
CA PRO A 507 -27.92 11.79 9.65
C PRO A 507 -28.90 10.77 9.04
N THR A 508 -30.19 10.94 9.32
CA THR A 508 -31.27 10.03 8.89
C THR A 508 -31.83 10.32 7.49
N THR A 509 -31.11 11.10 6.68
CA THR A 509 -31.55 11.53 5.34
C THR A 509 -30.62 11.03 4.25
N VAL A 510 -30.99 9.91 3.61
CA VAL A 510 -30.42 9.49 2.32
C VAL A 510 -31.00 10.38 1.22
N LEU A 511 -30.15 11.18 0.57
CA LEU A 511 -30.51 11.89 -0.66
C LEU A 511 -30.48 10.90 -1.83
N HIS A 512 -31.64 10.28 -2.08
CA HIS A 512 -31.87 9.46 -3.27
C HIS A 512 -32.28 10.36 -4.43
N ASP A 513 -31.29 10.87 -5.19
CA ASP A 513 -31.56 11.36 -6.55
C ASP A 513 -31.55 10.20 -7.55
N SER A 514 -32.32 10.36 -8.63
CA SER A 514 -32.98 9.20 -9.27
C SER A 514 -32.50 8.84 -10.67
N PHE A 515 -32.31 7.54 -10.92
CA PHE A 515 -32.21 6.97 -12.26
C PHE A 515 -33.23 5.83 -12.45
N LEU A 516 -34.19 6.08 -13.35
CA LEU A 516 -35.00 5.15 -14.16
C LEU A 516 -35.47 3.83 -13.50
N ALA A 517 -36.76 3.76 -13.18
CA ALA A 517 -37.43 2.56 -12.68
C ALA A 517 -37.76 1.52 -13.78
N PRO A 518 -37.69 0.21 -13.49
CA PRO A 518 -38.29 -0.85 -14.32
C PRO A 518 -39.83 -0.88 -14.18
N SER A 519 -40.53 -1.25 -15.25
CA SER A 519 -42.00 -1.39 -15.24
C SER A 519 -42.48 -2.69 -14.56
N PRO A 520 -43.57 -2.68 -13.78
CA PRO A 520 -44.08 -3.88 -13.10
C PRO A 520 -44.99 -4.75 -13.97
N SER A 521 -44.94 -6.07 -13.75
CA SER A 521 -45.82 -7.06 -14.39
C SER A 521 -47.21 -7.13 -13.73
N PRO A 522 -48.33 -7.17 -14.50
CA PRO A 522 -49.66 -7.43 -13.96
C PRO A 522 -49.88 -8.89 -13.51
N ALA A 523 -50.76 -9.10 -12.53
CA ALA A 523 -51.15 -10.41 -12.02
C ALA A 523 -52.30 -11.06 -12.83
N GLN A 524 -52.58 -12.34 -12.53
CA GLN A 524 -53.55 -13.16 -13.26
C GLN A 524 -55.02 -12.81 -12.95
N ALA A 525 -55.86 -12.88 -13.99
CA ALA A 525 -57.30 -13.16 -13.90
C ALA A 525 -57.71 -14.04 -15.10
N GLY A 526 -58.59 -15.02 -14.91
CA GLY A 526 -58.93 -16.02 -15.93
C GLY A 526 -60.19 -15.70 -16.76
N GLY A 527 -60.27 -16.22 -17.99
CA GLY A 527 -61.43 -15.99 -18.88
C GLY A 527 -61.37 -16.68 -20.26
N THR A 528 -61.65 -17.98 -20.29
CA THR A 528 -62.15 -18.80 -21.43
C THR A 528 -62.06 -18.32 -22.90
N VAL A 529 -61.29 -19.09 -23.70
CA VAL A 529 -61.63 -19.69 -25.02
C VAL A 529 -62.13 -18.78 -26.18
N THR A 530 -61.31 -18.62 -27.23
CA THR A 530 -61.60 -19.10 -28.61
C THR A 530 -60.40 -18.93 -29.55
N ASN A 531 -60.39 -19.67 -30.66
CA ASN A 531 -59.41 -19.62 -31.76
C ASN A 531 -60.21 -19.59 -33.09
N PRO A 532 -59.84 -18.77 -34.09
CA PRO A 532 -59.34 -19.38 -35.33
C PRO A 532 -58.21 -18.58 -36.03
N ARG A 533 -57.79 -19.08 -37.20
CA ARG A 533 -56.52 -18.78 -37.91
C ARG A 533 -56.78 -18.33 -39.37
N SER A 534 -55.77 -17.72 -40.01
CA SER A 534 -55.69 -17.29 -41.44
C SER A 534 -56.50 -16.00 -41.79
N SER A 535 -56.12 -15.17 -42.78
CA SER A 535 -55.48 -15.46 -44.08
C SER A 535 -54.40 -14.43 -44.55
N VAL A 536 -54.30 -14.09 -45.85
CA VAL A 536 -53.06 -13.75 -46.62
C VAL A 536 -53.39 -12.71 -47.75
N PRO A 537 -52.48 -12.18 -48.62
CA PRO A 537 -51.21 -11.43 -48.47
C PRO A 537 -51.32 -9.92 -48.86
N GLY A 538 -50.19 -9.20 -48.90
CA GLY A 538 -50.03 -7.94 -49.67
C GLY A 538 -48.59 -7.71 -50.14
N THR A 539 -48.39 -7.35 -51.43
CA THR A 539 -47.07 -7.30 -52.11
C THR A 539 -46.90 -5.98 -52.84
N PHE A 540 -45.73 -5.30 -52.79
CA PHE A 540 -45.36 -4.26 -53.79
C PHE A 540 -43.85 -3.93 -53.87
N GLY A 541 -43.31 -3.97 -55.11
CA GLY A 541 -42.44 -2.92 -55.69
C GLY A 541 -40.97 -2.75 -55.27
N LEU A 542 -40.04 -3.22 -56.11
CA LEU A 542 -38.71 -2.61 -56.32
C LEU A 542 -38.72 -1.74 -57.60
N PRO A 543 -37.79 -0.78 -57.74
CA PRO A 543 -36.59 -1.00 -58.59
C PRO A 543 -35.29 -0.40 -57.97
N GLY A 544 -34.07 -0.67 -58.47
CA GLY A 544 -33.64 -1.59 -59.54
C GLY A 544 -32.31 -1.17 -60.22
N VAL A 545 -31.68 -2.10 -60.96
CA VAL A 545 -30.46 -1.94 -61.82
C VAL A 545 -29.11 -1.94 -61.07
N SER A 546 -28.04 -2.43 -61.74
CA SER A 546 -26.74 -2.76 -61.09
C SER A 546 -25.44 -2.45 -61.91
N PRO A 547 -24.68 -3.39 -62.51
CA PRO A 547 -23.30 -3.67 -62.03
C PRO A 547 -22.16 -3.72 -63.08
N SER A 548 -20.90 -3.61 -62.65
CA SER A 548 -19.67 -4.01 -63.39
C SER A 548 -18.38 -3.74 -62.58
N SER A 549 -17.22 -4.41 -62.73
CA SER A 549 -16.90 -5.73 -63.32
C SER A 549 -15.40 -6.10 -63.18
N GLY A 550 -15.11 -7.36 -62.86
CA GLY A 550 -13.99 -8.13 -63.48
C GLY A 550 -12.55 -8.03 -62.92
N PRO A 551 -11.63 -8.96 -63.30
CA PRO A 551 -10.35 -9.17 -62.63
C PRO A 551 -9.12 -9.31 -63.59
N ALA A 552 -8.04 -9.93 -63.08
CA ALA A 552 -6.75 -10.25 -63.73
C ALA A 552 -5.75 -9.07 -63.87
N GLY A 553 -4.43 -9.28 -63.93
CA GLY A 553 -3.68 -10.55 -63.88
C GLY A 553 -2.19 -10.35 -63.62
N SER A 554 -1.45 -11.45 -63.41
CA SER A 554 -0.02 -11.47 -63.03
C SER A 554 0.95 -11.38 -64.22
N ILE A 555 2.07 -10.66 -64.06
CA ILE A 555 3.35 -10.99 -64.73
C ILE A 555 4.50 -10.73 -63.73
N SER A 556 5.62 -11.43 -63.91
CA SER A 556 6.81 -11.46 -63.04
C SER A 556 8.12 -11.33 -63.84
N GLU A 557 9.15 -10.73 -63.26
CA GLU A 557 10.58 -10.96 -63.53
C GLU A 557 11.33 -10.71 -62.19
N ALA A 558 12.24 -11.52 -61.64
CA ALA A 558 13.32 -12.38 -62.18
C ALA A 558 14.51 -11.56 -62.70
N SER A 559 15.79 -11.79 -62.35
CA SER A 559 16.46 -12.64 -61.34
C SER A 559 17.78 -11.92 -60.93
N ILE A 560 18.85 -12.43 -60.29
CA ILE A 560 19.44 -13.75 -59.91
C ILE A 560 20.30 -13.49 -58.63
N VAL A 561 21.20 -14.30 -58.03
CA VAL A 561 21.99 -15.51 -58.36
C VAL A 561 22.07 -16.43 -57.12
N SER A 562 22.26 -17.74 -57.31
CA SER A 562 22.86 -18.69 -56.34
C SER A 562 23.74 -19.68 -57.15
N PRO A 563 24.68 -20.46 -56.54
CA PRO A 563 24.36 -21.89 -56.35
C PRO A 563 25.12 -22.67 -55.25
N PHE A 564 24.59 -23.86 -54.91
CA PHE A 564 25.19 -25.00 -54.16
C PHE A 564 25.50 -24.78 -52.65
N CYS A 565 25.46 -25.80 -51.77
CA CYS A 565 25.20 -27.23 -51.97
C CYS A 565 24.42 -27.88 -50.81
N CYS A 566 24.02 -29.14 -50.98
CA CYS A 566 23.38 -30.00 -49.99
C CYS A 566 24.39 -31.10 -49.55
N ILE A 567 24.22 -31.93 -48.51
CA ILE A 567 23.09 -32.19 -47.60
C ILE A 567 23.62 -32.85 -46.29
N LEU A 568 22.71 -33.36 -45.43
CA LEU A 568 22.88 -34.47 -44.47
C LEU A 568 23.09 -34.13 -42.97
N CYS A 569 22.51 -34.99 -42.13
CA CYS A 569 22.73 -35.18 -40.68
C CYS A 569 22.45 -34.01 -39.71
N LEU A 570 21.22 -33.96 -39.16
CA LEU A 570 20.97 -34.31 -37.74
C LEU A 570 19.47 -34.29 -37.39
N PHE A 571 18.73 -35.33 -37.80
CA PHE A 571 17.43 -35.69 -37.22
C PHE A 571 17.63 -36.90 -36.30
N ALA A 572 18.03 -36.66 -35.05
CA ALA A 572 18.18 -37.68 -34.01
C ALA A 572 18.14 -37.04 -32.60
N PHE A 573 17.86 -37.85 -31.57
CA PHE A 573 17.88 -37.49 -30.14
C PHE A 573 16.86 -36.44 -29.65
N SER A 574 15.59 -36.86 -29.62
CA SER A 574 14.62 -36.38 -28.61
C SER A 574 13.62 -37.50 -28.29
N LEU A 575 14.12 -38.71 -27.97
CA LEU A 575 13.28 -39.88 -27.68
C LEU A 575 13.99 -41.05 -26.96
N VAL A 576 14.68 -40.81 -25.83
CA VAL A 576 15.09 -41.91 -24.90
C VAL A 576 15.05 -41.44 -23.44
N HIS A 577 14.69 -42.37 -22.54
CA HIS A 577 14.69 -42.31 -21.06
C HIS A 577 13.52 -41.63 -20.36
N PHE A 578 12.43 -42.39 -20.26
CA PHE A 578 11.71 -42.56 -19.00
C PHE A 578 11.53 -44.07 -18.74
N ASN A 579 11.86 -44.54 -17.53
CA ASN A 579 11.94 -45.95 -17.11
C ASN A 579 13.08 -46.76 -17.80
N PHE A 580 13.64 -47.83 -17.22
CA PHE A 580 13.18 -48.68 -16.10
C PHE A 580 14.33 -49.05 -15.12
N LEU A 581 13.95 -49.31 -13.86
CA LEU A 581 14.66 -49.89 -12.69
C LEU A 581 16.13 -50.39 -12.82
N TYR A 582 16.90 -50.07 -11.77
CA TYR A 582 17.40 -51.09 -10.84
C TYR A 582 17.38 -50.58 -9.40
#